data_AF-A0A5P1UWE7-F1
#
_entry.id   AF-A0A5P1UWE7-F1
#
_cell.length_a   1.000
_cell.length_b   1.000
_cell.length_c   1.000
_cell.angle_alpha   90.00
_cell.angle_beta   90.00
_cell.angle_gamma   90.00
#
_symmetry.space_group_name_H-M   'P 1'
#
loop_
_entity.id
_entity.type
_entity.pdbx_description
1 polymer ?
#
loop_
_entity_poly.entity_id
_entity_poly.type
_entity_poly.pdbx_seq_one_letter_code
_entity_poly.pdbx_strand_id
1 'polypeptide(L)'
;MVFRDYQAYLQKKEELTQKLLGKIGCIVEFNGFVREYDLKEGKVVPAEGLHIKEEVFNHLEDIRKETIERFGLIEAIIYHNQGFLKVGDRVTGFAIFAKHRHEAFEALEHLITEIKKYH
;
A
#
# COMPACT_ATOMS: atom_id res chain seq x y z
N MET A 1 -1.49 -3.13 -9.92
CA MET A 1 -1.67 -4.56 -9.65
C MET A 1 -1.63 -4.77 -8.15
N VAL A 2 -2.44 -5.69 -7.64
CA VAL A 2 -2.52 -6.03 -6.23
C VAL A 2 -1.92 -7.44 -6.00
N PHE A 3 -1.13 -7.59 -4.95
CA PHE A 3 -0.35 -8.79 -4.63
C PHE A 3 -0.65 -9.29 -3.20
N ARG A 4 -0.78 -10.60 -3.05
CA ARG A 4 -0.81 -11.29 -1.74
C ARG A 4 0.56 -11.85 -1.34
N ASP A 5 1.47 -12.02 -2.30
CA ASP A 5 2.83 -12.46 -2.07
C ASP A 5 3.81 -11.28 -2.18
N TYR A 6 4.66 -11.11 -1.17
CA TYR A 6 5.56 -9.97 -1.10
C TYR A 6 6.75 -10.09 -2.07
N GLN A 7 7.20 -11.31 -2.38
CA GLN A 7 8.30 -11.51 -3.32
C GLN A 7 7.87 -11.20 -4.76
N ALA A 8 6.68 -11.64 -5.15
CA ALA A 8 6.06 -11.29 -6.42
C ALA A 8 5.86 -9.77 -6.55
N TYR A 9 5.44 -9.10 -5.48
CA TYR A 9 5.38 -7.63 -5.43
C TYR A 9 6.75 -6.98 -5.68
N LEU A 10 7.81 -7.44 -4.99
CA LEU A 10 9.16 -6.89 -5.16
C LEU A 10 9.70 -7.11 -6.56
N GLN A 11 9.51 -8.32 -7.12
CA GLN A 11 9.92 -8.64 -8.48
C GLN A 11 9.19 -7.75 -9.49
N LYS A 12 7.87 -7.55 -9.31
CA LYS A 12 7.10 -6.68 -10.20
C LYS A 12 7.52 -5.22 -10.08
N LYS A 13 7.80 -4.75 -8.86
CA LYS A 13 8.29 -3.39 -8.63
C LYS A 13 9.57 -3.15 -9.42
N GLU A 14 10.52 -4.07 -9.36
CA GLU A 14 11.79 -3.97 -10.10
C GLU A 14 11.56 -3.98 -11.62
N GLU A 15 10.72 -4.89 -12.12
CA GLU A 15 10.35 -4.96 -13.55
C GLU A 15 9.76 -3.63 -14.04
N LEU A 16 8.82 -3.04 -13.27
CA LEU A 16 8.20 -1.77 -13.59
C LEU A 16 9.19 -0.61 -13.55
N THR A 17 10.07 -0.57 -12.54
CA THR A 17 11.13 0.45 -12.45
C THR A 17 11.98 0.45 -13.72
N GLN A 18 12.45 -0.71 -14.16
CA GLN A 18 13.27 -0.83 -15.38
C GLN A 18 12.47 -0.44 -16.64
N LYS A 19 11.23 -0.92 -16.76
CA LYS A 19 10.37 -0.65 -17.92
C LYS A 19 9.97 0.83 -18.05
N LEU A 20 9.92 1.54 -16.93
CA LEU A 20 9.45 2.92 -16.86
C LEU A 20 10.58 3.96 -16.78
N LEU A 21 11.85 3.55 -16.88
CA LEU A 21 12.98 4.46 -16.96
C LEU A 21 12.77 5.52 -18.05
N GLY A 22 13.06 6.78 -17.71
CA GLY A 22 12.82 7.94 -18.58
C GLY A 22 11.36 8.40 -18.69
N LYS A 23 10.39 7.65 -18.13
CA LYS A 23 8.97 8.04 -18.07
C LYS A 23 8.57 8.56 -16.69
N ILE A 24 9.16 8.00 -15.63
CA ILE A 24 8.90 8.38 -14.24
C ILE A 24 9.96 9.38 -13.75
N GLY A 25 9.54 10.35 -12.93
CA GLY A 25 10.44 11.24 -12.20
C GLY A 25 10.65 10.80 -10.75
N CYS A 26 9.79 9.95 -10.20
CA CYS A 26 9.97 9.37 -8.89
C CYS A 26 9.17 8.07 -8.69
N ILE A 27 9.60 7.31 -7.68
CA ILE A 27 8.83 6.24 -7.06
C ILE A 27 8.65 6.61 -5.59
N VAL A 28 7.41 6.65 -5.11
CA VAL A 28 7.11 6.83 -3.68
C VAL A 28 6.67 5.49 -3.13
N GLU A 29 7.30 5.07 -2.03
CA GLU A 29 7.01 3.80 -1.39
C GLU A 29 6.51 3.98 0.04
N PHE A 30 5.55 3.14 0.42
CA PHE A 30 5.05 3.04 1.79
C PHE A 30 5.03 1.59 2.23
N ASN A 31 5.31 1.38 3.51
CA ASN A 31 5.47 0.06 4.11
C ASN A 31 4.79 0.08 5.48
N GLY A 32 3.70 -0.67 5.63
CA GLY A 32 2.95 -0.76 6.88
C GLY A 32 3.29 -2.03 7.65
N PHE A 33 3.46 -1.91 8.96
CA PHE A 33 3.81 -3.01 9.87
C PHE A 33 2.91 -3.00 11.10
N VAL A 34 2.66 -4.20 11.65
CA VAL A 34 1.95 -4.35 12.92
C VAL A 34 2.86 -3.85 14.05
N ARG A 35 2.32 -2.98 14.90
CA ARG A 35 3.02 -2.45 16.09
C ARG A 35 2.70 -3.31 17.31
N GLU A 36 3.52 -3.18 18.35
CA GLU A 36 3.27 -3.81 19.67
C GLU A 36 2.10 -3.19 20.44
N TYR A 37 1.44 -2.17 19.88
CA TYR A 37 0.32 -1.47 20.48
C TYR A 37 -0.72 -1.02 19.46
N ASP A 38 -1.96 -0.93 19.93
CA ASP A 38 -3.08 -0.30 19.27
C ASP A 38 -3.46 1.01 19.95
N LEU A 39 -4.21 1.84 19.21
CA LEU A 39 -4.84 3.04 19.73
C LEU A 39 -6.34 2.76 19.86
N LYS A 40 -6.83 2.58 21.09
CA LYS A 40 -8.26 2.46 21.41
C LYS A 40 -8.70 3.71 22.16
N GLU A 41 -9.63 4.47 21.58
CA GLU A 41 -10.12 5.74 22.14
C GLU A 41 -8.98 6.72 22.48
N GLY A 42 -7.95 6.78 21.64
CA GLY A 42 -6.77 7.63 21.85
C GLY A 42 -5.79 7.13 22.92
N LYS A 43 -6.04 5.97 23.54
CA LYS A 43 -5.15 5.34 24.51
C LYS A 43 -4.36 4.22 23.87
N VAL A 44 -3.08 4.16 24.22
CA VAL A 44 -2.17 3.07 23.85
C VAL A 44 -2.54 1.82 24.64
N VAL A 45 -2.84 0.73 23.94
CA VAL A 45 -3.07 -0.59 24.53
C VAL A 45 -2.13 -1.60 23.90
N PRO A 46 -1.51 -2.53 24.65
CA PRO A 46 -0.71 -3.60 24.05
C PRO A 46 -1.52 -4.42 23.04
N ALA A 47 -0.88 -4.81 21.95
CA ALA A 47 -1.46 -5.65 20.90
C ALA A 47 -0.53 -6.82 20.60
N GLU A 48 -1.09 -8.02 20.54
CA GLU A 48 -0.34 -9.24 20.16
C GLU A 48 -0.25 -9.41 18.63
N GLY A 49 -1.10 -8.71 17.89
CA GLY A 49 -1.21 -8.80 16.45
C GLY A 49 -2.37 -8.00 15.88
N LEU A 50 -2.55 -8.09 14.57
CA LEU A 50 -3.61 -7.44 13.80
C LEU A 50 -4.32 -8.48 12.94
N HIS A 51 -5.66 -8.50 12.96
CA HIS A 51 -6.44 -9.35 12.08
C HIS A 51 -6.95 -8.56 10.88
N ILE A 52 -6.48 -8.89 9.68
CA ILE A 52 -6.95 -8.29 8.43
C ILE A 52 -7.99 -9.19 7.78
N LYS A 53 -9.17 -8.61 7.51
CA LYS A 53 -10.26 -9.28 6.80
C LYS A 53 -9.90 -9.51 5.33
N GLU A 54 -10.29 -10.65 4.79
CA GLU A 54 -10.09 -10.96 3.36
C GLU A 54 -10.83 -9.97 2.43
N GLU A 55 -11.97 -9.44 2.89
CA GLU A 55 -12.78 -8.45 2.16
C GLU A 55 -11.98 -7.20 1.75
N VAL A 56 -10.95 -6.81 2.51
CA VAL A 56 -10.06 -5.69 2.16
C VAL A 56 -9.52 -5.87 0.75
N PHE A 57 -9.11 -7.08 0.39
CA PHE A 57 -8.51 -7.40 -0.89
C PHE A 57 -9.45 -7.14 -2.07
N ASN A 58 -10.76 -7.30 -1.87
CA ASN A 58 -11.77 -7.11 -2.91
C ASN A 58 -11.88 -5.65 -3.36
N HIS A 59 -11.49 -4.70 -2.51
CA HIS A 59 -11.57 -3.26 -2.80
C HIS A 59 -10.27 -2.68 -3.36
N LEU A 60 -9.13 -3.37 -3.20
CA LEU A 60 -7.81 -2.80 -3.50
C LEU A 60 -7.61 -2.45 -4.97
N GLU A 61 -8.09 -3.26 -5.91
CA GLU A 61 -7.91 -2.95 -7.34
C GLU A 61 -8.74 -1.75 -7.78
N ASP A 62 -9.93 -1.55 -7.23
CA ASP A 62 -10.77 -0.42 -7.58
C ASP A 62 -10.22 0.88 -6.96
N ILE A 63 -9.84 0.85 -5.68
CA ILE A 63 -9.14 1.96 -5.02
C ILE A 63 -7.87 2.34 -5.80
N ARG A 64 -7.10 1.34 -6.24
CA ARG A 64 -5.88 1.57 -7.03
C ARG A 64 -6.21 2.28 -8.35
N LYS A 65 -7.19 1.79 -9.11
CA LYS A 65 -7.57 2.38 -10.40
C LYS A 65 -8.04 3.81 -10.22
N GLU A 66 -8.93 4.05 -9.25
CA GLU A 66 -9.39 5.40 -8.91
C GLU A 66 -8.21 6.32 -8.58
N THR A 67 -7.28 5.85 -7.73
CA THR A 67 -6.09 6.63 -7.36
C THR A 67 -5.22 6.97 -8.58
N ILE A 68 -5.00 6.01 -9.49
CA ILE A 68 -4.23 6.24 -10.71
C ILE A 68 -4.90 7.31 -11.59
N GLU A 69 -6.21 7.18 -11.82
CA GLU A 69 -6.97 8.10 -12.66
C GLU A 69 -7.03 9.50 -12.04
N ARG A 70 -7.32 9.58 -10.74
CA ARG A 70 -7.49 10.83 -10.00
C ARG A 70 -6.23 11.69 -9.98
N PHE A 71 -5.05 11.08 -9.80
CA PHE A 71 -3.78 11.79 -9.66
C PHE A 71 -2.92 11.75 -10.93
N GLY A 72 -3.40 11.12 -12.01
CA GLY A 72 -2.66 11.03 -13.27
C GLY A 72 -1.34 10.24 -13.15
N LEU A 73 -1.34 9.20 -12.31
CA LEU A 73 -0.16 8.37 -12.06
C LEU A 73 0.20 7.54 -13.30
N ILE A 74 1.47 7.15 -13.40
CA ILE A 74 1.92 6.21 -14.44
C ILE A 74 1.50 4.78 -14.07
N GLU A 75 1.72 4.41 -12.80
CA GLU A 75 1.33 3.12 -12.26
C GLU A 75 1.33 3.18 -10.72
N ALA A 76 0.54 2.31 -10.09
CA ALA A 76 0.62 2.02 -8.67
C ALA A 76 0.50 0.50 -8.47
N ILE A 77 1.33 -0.08 -7.61
CA ILE A 77 1.21 -1.47 -7.19
C ILE A 77 1.05 -1.57 -5.68
N ILE A 78 0.28 -2.56 -5.25
CA ILE A 78 -0.11 -2.75 -3.86
C ILE A 78 0.21 -4.19 -3.46
N TYR A 79 0.93 -4.37 -2.37
CA TYR A 79 0.96 -5.58 -1.59
C TYR A 79 0.07 -5.41 -0.37
N HIS A 80 -0.75 -6.41 -0.06
CA HIS A 80 -1.53 -6.43 1.17
C HIS A 80 -1.61 -7.83 1.74
N ASN A 81 -1.37 -7.94 3.04
CA ASN A 81 -1.35 -9.19 3.78
C ASN A 81 -2.68 -9.40 4.50
N GLN A 82 -3.08 -10.66 4.70
CA GLN A 82 -4.41 -11.01 5.21
C GLN A 82 -4.34 -12.02 6.37
N GLY A 83 -5.44 -12.14 7.11
CA GLY A 83 -5.52 -13.03 8.26
C GLY A 83 -4.86 -12.43 9.51
N PHE A 84 -4.39 -13.28 10.41
CA PHE A 84 -3.76 -12.85 11.66
C PHE A 84 -2.26 -12.59 11.46
N LEU A 85 -1.85 -11.35 11.70
CA LEU A 85 -0.49 -10.84 11.56
C LEU A 85 0.09 -10.55 12.94
N LYS A 86 1.30 -11.01 13.22
CA LYS A 86 2.00 -10.77 14.49
C LYS A 86 2.65 -9.40 14.52
N VAL A 87 2.99 -8.91 15.70
CA VAL A 87 3.85 -7.73 15.87
C VAL A 87 5.10 -7.83 15.01
N GLY A 88 5.40 -6.77 14.25
CA GLY A 88 6.52 -6.72 13.31
C GLY A 88 6.19 -7.25 11.90
N ASP A 89 5.09 -7.99 11.72
CA ASP A 89 4.69 -8.47 10.40
C ASP A 89 4.31 -7.30 9.49
N ARG A 90 4.63 -7.46 8.20
CA ARG A 90 4.24 -6.52 7.17
C ARG A 90 2.75 -6.70 6.85
N VAL A 91 2.02 -5.60 6.98
CA VAL A 91 0.60 -5.52 6.63
C VAL A 91 0.44 -5.14 5.16
N THR A 92 1.24 -4.19 4.68
CA THR A 92 1.07 -3.64 3.34
C THR A 92 2.36 -3.03 2.77
N GLY A 93 2.38 -2.88 1.45
CA GLY A 93 3.44 -2.21 0.70
C GLY A 93 2.85 -1.52 -0.52
N PHE A 94 3.19 -0.25 -0.75
CA PHE A 94 2.77 0.49 -1.93
C PHE A 94 4.00 0.97 -2.69
N ALA A 95 3.94 0.94 -4.02
CA ALA A 95 4.87 1.67 -4.87
C ALA A 95 4.09 2.46 -5.92
N ILE A 96 4.27 3.78 -5.89
CA ILE A 96 3.59 4.74 -6.77
C ILE A 96 4.62 5.32 -7.74
N PHE A 97 4.40 5.10 -9.02
CA PHE A 97 5.23 5.55 -10.13
C PHE A 97 4.60 6.81 -10.74
N ALA A 98 5.31 7.94 -10.65
CA ALA A 98 4.76 9.24 -11.05
C ALA A 98 5.77 10.07 -11.84
N LYS A 99 5.27 11.09 -12.54
CA LYS A 99 6.11 12.03 -13.32
C LYS A 99 6.81 13.02 -12.39
N HIS A 100 6.14 13.45 -11.34
CA HIS A 100 6.64 14.35 -10.32
C HIS A 100 6.25 13.87 -8.92
N ARG A 101 6.97 14.37 -7.92
CA ARG A 101 6.80 13.94 -6.52
C ARG A 101 5.49 14.40 -5.90
N HIS A 102 4.91 15.50 -6.38
CA HIS A 102 3.77 16.13 -5.73
C HIS A 102 2.53 15.22 -5.80
N GLU A 103 2.16 14.78 -7.00
CA GLU A 103 1.05 13.85 -7.20
C GLU A 103 1.30 12.48 -6.55
N ALA A 104 2.58 12.05 -6.47
CA ALA A 104 2.93 10.79 -5.82
C ALA A 104 2.66 10.81 -4.32
N PHE A 105 2.99 11.91 -3.64
CA PHE A 105 2.73 12.06 -2.20
C PHE A 105 1.24 12.20 -1.91
N GLU A 106 0.51 13.00 -2.68
CA GLU A 106 -0.95 13.14 -2.50
C GLU A 106 -1.68 11.82 -2.76
N ALA A 107 -1.28 11.10 -3.82
CA ALA A 107 -1.82 9.78 -4.10
C ALA A 107 -1.51 8.77 -3.01
N LEU A 108 -0.32 8.83 -2.39
CA LEU A 108 0.03 7.95 -1.29
C LEU A 108 -0.91 8.15 -0.09
N GLU A 109 -1.12 9.40 0.31
CA GLU A 109 -2.00 9.74 1.43
C GLU A 109 -3.45 9.31 1.16
N HIS A 110 -3.95 9.58 -0.05
CA HIS A 110 -5.26 9.13 -0.48
C HIS A 110 -5.37 7.59 -0.44
N LEU A 111 -4.41 6.87 -1.01
CA LEU A 111 -4.40 5.41 -1.07
C LEU A 111 -4.42 4.78 0.33
N ILE A 112 -3.60 5.28 1.25
CA ILE A 112 -3.62 4.85 2.65
C ILE A 112 -4.99 5.08 3.28
N THR A 113 -5.56 6.26 3.04
CA THR A 113 -6.86 6.67 3.63
C THR A 113 -7.99 5.78 3.14
N GLU A 114 -8.06 5.48 1.84
CA GLU A 114 -9.09 4.63 1.26
C GLU A 114 -8.98 3.17 1.74
N ILE A 115 -7.77 2.61 1.78
CA ILE A 115 -7.57 1.23 2.24
C ILE A 115 -7.91 1.07 3.72
N LYS A 116 -7.57 2.07 4.54
CA LYS A 116 -7.89 2.05 5.98
C LYS A 116 -9.38 2.01 6.30
N LYS A 117 -10.27 2.36 5.37
CA LYS A 117 -11.73 2.25 5.56
C LYS A 117 -12.20 0.80 5.70
N TYR A 118 -11.37 -0.16 5.31
CA TYR A 118 -11.69 -1.58 5.32
C TYR A 118 -10.91 -2.38 6.39
N HIS A 119 -10.01 -1.73 7.14
CA HIS A 119 -9.32 -2.30 8.30
C HIS A 119 -10.22 -2.23 9.53
#